data_AF-A0A923ICG8-F1
#
_entry.id   AF-A0A923ICG8-F1
#
_cell.length_a   1.000
_cell.length_b   1.000
_cell.length_c   1.000
_cell.angle_alpha   90.00
_cell.angle_beta   90.00
_cell.angle_gamma   90.00
#
_symmetry.space_group_name_H-M   'P 1'
#
loop_
_entity.id
_entity.type
_entity.pdbx_description
1 polymer ?
#
loop_
_entity_poly.entity_id
_entity_poly.type
_entity_poly.pdbx_seq_one_letter_code
_entity_poly.pdbx_strand_id
1 'polypeptide(L)'
;MARAATANPSQMAKLLLALPRYEAYLKPQAAMAGERDFRFCLAQLLQDLAGRLLAAVEMRGRAFGPQQHEIIEETAEDLGVLVTLLNRRGAIRLSRPLPRTVAELGEIDARLVLLIEQAWRGVHGLLHPTLAGEEFVLEAQRLGGILEAFAEASEERNRRLGLGWESEIGLDPFTGRRKD
;
A
#
# COMPACT_ATOMS: atom_id res chain seq x y z
N MET A 1 16.16 -12.39 -22.77
CA MET A 1 16.92 -12.54 -21.50
C MET A 1 16.00 -12.15 -20.36
N ALA A 2 15.60 -13.10 -19.52
CA ALA A 2 14.74 -12.84 -18.37
C ALA A 2 15.55 -12.11 -17.29
N ARG A 3 15.28 -10.83 -17.08
CA ARG A 3 15.76 -10.11 -15.90
C ARG A 3 15.03 -10.71 -14.69
N ALA A 4 15.75 -11.49 -13.89
CA ALA A 4 15.25 -11.97 -12.61
C ALA A 4 14.82 -10.77 -11.76
N ALA A 5 13.60 -10.83 -11.24
CA ALA A 5 13.02 -9.81 -10.39
C ALA A 5 13.90 -9.62 -9.14
N THR A 6 14.52 -8.45 -9.01
CA THR A 6 15.09 -7.97 -7.75
C THR A 6 13.97 -7.45 -6.85
N ALA A 7 13.01 -8.33 -6.53
CA ALA A 7 12.26 -8.17 -5.29
C ALA A 7 13.26 -8.20 -4.15
N ASN A 8 13.06 -7.44 -3.06
CA ASN A 8 13.72 -7.77 -1.81
C ASN A 8 12.99 -9.02 -1.25
N PRO A 9 13.49 -10.25 -1.51
CA PRO A 9 12.70 -11.46 -1.28
C PRO A 9 12.42 -11.64 0.21
N SER A 10 13.30 -11.07 1.06
CA SER A 10 13.14 -11.08 2.51
C SER A 10 11.96 -10.24 2.99
N GLN A 11 11.68 -9.08 2.37
CA GLN A 11 10.57 -8.22 2.77
C GLN A 11 9.24 -8.73 2.22
N MET A 12 9.24 -9.24 0.99
CA MET A 12 8.05 -9.90 0.44
C MET A 12 7.73 -11.19 1.22
N ALA A 13 8.73 -11.97 1.61
CA ALA A 13 8.53 -13.12 2.50
C ALA A 13 7.98 -12.70 3.87
N LYS A 14 8.49 -11.63 4.47
CA LYS A 14 7.93 -11.07 5.71
C LYS A 14 6.46 -10.65 5.54
N LEU A 15 6.12 -10.00 4.43
CA LEU A 15 4.74 -9.61 4.13
C LEU A 15 3.82 -10.84 4.00
N LEU A 16 4.26 -11.87 3.28
CA LEU A 16 3.51 -13.13 3.14
C LEU A 16 3.35 -13.86 4.48
N LEU A 17 4.36 -13.83 5.34
CA LEU A 17 4.28 -14.39 6.69
C LEU A 17 3.40 -13.56 7.63
N ALA A 18 3.25 -12.25 7.35
CA ALA A 18 2.39 -11.35 8.08
C ALA A 18 0.93 -11.38 7.58
N LEU A 19 0.60 -12.16 6.54
CA LEU A 19 -0.78 -12.29 6.08
C LEU A 19 -1.69 -12.73 7.24
N PRO A 20 -2.80 -12.02 7.45
CA PRO A 20 -3.71 -12.38 8.52
C PRO A 20 -4.23 -13.81 8.43
N ARG A 21 -4.28 -14.50 9.58
CA ARG A 21 -4.96 -15.79 9.69
C ARG A 21 -6.46 -15.57 9.74
N TYR A 22 -7.08 -15.46 8.57
CA TYR A 22 -8.50 -15.15 8.38
C TYR A 22 -9.45 -16.09 9.15
N GLU A 23 -9.10 -17.36 9.34
CA GLU A 23 -9.87 -18.29 10.18
C GLU A 23 -9.98 -17.83 11.64
N ALA A 24 -8.94 -17.14 12.14
CA ALA A 24 -8.91 -16.58 13.49
C ALA A 24 -9.76 -15.31 13.63
N TYR A 25 -10.23 -14.72 12.52
CA TYR A 25 -11.04 -13.50 12.53
C TYR A 25 -12.46 -13.74 13.03
N LEU A 26 -12.85 -15.01 13.17
CA LEU A 26 -14.04 -15.42 13.91
C LEU A 26 -13.92 -15.09 15.42
N LYS A 27 -12.73 -14.75 15.92
CA LYS A 27 -12.46 -14.28 17.30
C LYS A 27 -11.82 -12.87 17.27
N PRO A 28 -12.48 -11.83 17.82
CA PRO A 28 -12.06 -10.42 17.65
C PRO A 28 -10.62 -10.09 18.07
N GLN A 29 -10.13 -10.69 19.15
CA GLN A 29 -8.80 -10.38 19.71
C GLN A 29 -7.65 -10.89 18.82
N ALA A 30 -7.85 -12.04 18.16
CA ALA A 30 -6.84 -12.61 17.26
C ALA A 30 -6.78 -11.86 15.92
N ALA A 31 -7.90 -11.28 15.48
CA ALA A 31 -7.95 -10.41 14.31
C ALA A 31 -7.05 -9.17 14.50
N MET A 32 -7.12 -8.53 15.67
CA MET A 32 -6.38 -7.29 15.94
C MET A 32 -4.86 -7.40 15.85
N ALA A 33 -4.29 -8.51 16.33
CA ALA A 33 -2.84 -8.70 16.33
C ALA A 33 -2.31 -8.93 14.90
N GLY A 34 -2.92 -9.86 14.15
CA GLY A 34 -2.53 -10.13 12.76
C GLY A 34 -2.77 -8.93 11.84
N GLU A 35 -3.84 -8.16 12.09
CA GLU A 35 -4.11 -6.91 11.36
C GLU A 35 -3.00 -5.87 11.53
N ARG A 36 -2.41 -5.77 12.73
CA ARG A 36 -1.37 -4.79 13.01
C ARG A 36 -0.07 -5.14 12.28
N ASP A 37 0.32 -6.41 12.32
CA ASP A 37 1.57 -6.87 11.69
C ASP A 37 1.52 -6.74 10.17
N PHE A 38 0.40 -7.12 9.54
CA PHE A 38 0.22 -6.98 8.10
C PHE A 38 0.32 -5.52 7.63
N ARG A 39 -0.44 -4.62 8.28
CA ARG A 39 -0.44 -3.19 7.96
C ARG A 39 0.93 -2.56 8.17
N PHE A 40 1.62 -2.95 9.24
CA PHE A 40 2.98 -2.51 9.51
C PHE A 40 3.95 -2.96 8.40
N CYS A 41 3.91 -4.23 7.97
CA CYS A 41 4.76 -4.72 6.89
C CYS A 41 4.49 -4.01 5.55
N LEU A 42 3.23 -3.76 5.20
CA LEU A 42 2.88 -2.98 4.00
C LEU A 42 3.40 -1.54 4.09
N ALA A 43 3.20 -0.89 5.25
CA ALA A 43 3.67 0.48 5.47
C ALA A 43 5.20 0.59 5.38
N GLN A 44 5.95 -0.38 5.94
CA GLN A 44 7.41 -0.41 5.82
C GLN A 44 7.87 -0.52 4.36
N LEU A 45 7.22 -1.37 3.57
CA LEU A 45 7.54 -1.50 2.14
C LEU A 45 7.31 -0.19 1.39
N LEU A 46 6.20 0.51 1.63
CA LEU A 46 5.92 1.81 1.03
C LEU A 46 6.93 2.88 1.46
N GLN A 47 7.31 2.90 2.75
CA GLN A 47 8.34 3.81 3.26
C GLN A 47 9.70 3.56 2.61
N ASP A 48 10.08 2.30 2.42
CA ASP A 48 11.33 1.95 1.75
C ASP A 48 11.33 2.36 0.28
N LEU A 49 10.18 2.28 -0.39
CA LEU A 49 10.01 2.77 -1.77
C LEU A 49 10.16 4.28 -1.85
N ALA A 50 9.51 5.02 -0.95
CA ALA A 50 9.65 6.48 -0.88
C ALA A 50 11.09 6.89 -0.59
N GLY A 51 11.74 6.22 0.38
CA GLY A 51 13.14 6.46 0.71
C GLY A 51 14.09 6.20 -0.45
N ARG A 52 13.82 5.19 -1.29
CA ARG A 52 14.61 4.91 -2.50
C ARG A 52 14.49 6.01 -3.55
N LEU A 53 13.29 6.52 -3.75
CA LEU A 53 13.02 7.63 -4.67
C LEU A 53 13.79 8.88 -4.23
N LEU A 54 13.64 9.28 -2.97
CA LEU A 54 14.31 10.46 -2.42
C LEU A 54 15.84 10.32 -2.43
N ALA A 55 16.37 9.17 -2.02
CA ALA A 55 17.80 8.90 -2.07
C ALA A 55 18.35 8.95 -3.50
N ALA A 56 17.57 8.55 -4.51
CA ALA A 56 17.99 8.65 -5.90
C ALA A 56 18.11 10.11 -6.35
N VAL A 57 17.20 11.00 -5.95
CA VAL A 57 17.28 12.44 -6.22
C VAL A 57 18.53 13.02 -5.56
N GLU A 58 18.80 12.68 -4.30
CA GLU A 58 19.99 13.16 -3.58
C GLU A 58 21.29 12.71 -4.24
N MET A 59 21.41 11.42 -4.57
CA MET A 59 22.66 10.86 -5.12
C MET A 59 22.86 11.18 -6.60
N ARG A 60 21.77 11.35 -7.36
CA ARG A 60 21.80 11.49 -8.83
C ARG A 60 21.20 12.80 -9.31
N GLY A 61 21.11 13.82 -8.46
CA GLY A 61 20.36 15.05 -8.75
C GLY A 61 20.78 15.84 -9.99
N ARG A 62 21.96 15.58 -10.57
CA ARG A 62 22.36 16.17 -11.87
C ARG A 62 21.93 15.33 -13.09
N ALA A 63 21.55 14.07 -12.88
CA ALA A 63 21.14 13.15 -13.93
C ALA A 63 19.64 13.22 -14.21
N PHE A 64 18.84 13.71 -13.26
CA PHE A 64 17.42 13.96 -13.46
C PHE A 64 17.20 15.41 -13.88
N GLY A 65 16.36 15.61 -14.90
CA GLY A 65 15.88 16.94 -15.25
C GLY A 65 14.86 17.48 -14.22
N PRO A 66 14.54 18.78 -14.25
CA PRO A 66 13.61 19.39 -13.29
C PRO A 66 12.25 18.66 -13.20
N GLN A 67 11.67 18.30 -14.35
CA GLN A 67 10.40 17.56 -14.39
C GLN A 67 10.51 16.16 -13.78
N GLN A 68 11.66 15.48 -13.92
CA GLN A 68 11.84 14.15 -13.34
C GLN A 68 11.99 14.22 -11.83
N HIS A 69 12.63 15.28 -11.30
CA HIS A 69 12.66 15.53 -9.86
C HIS A 69 11.26 15.73 -9.29
N GLU A 70 10.46 16.61 -9.90
CA GLU A 70 9.09 16.89 -9.47
C GLU A 70 8.25 15.60 -9.40
N ILE A 71 8.26 14.80 -10.48
CA ILE A 71 7.56 13.51 -10.52
C ILE A 71 8.04 12.56 -9.42
N ILE A 72 9.36 12.49 -9.16
CA ILE A 72 9.89 11.60 -8.13
C ILE A 72 9.47 12.05 -6.73
N GLU A 73 9.50 13.36 -6.46
CA GLU A 73 9.08 13.95 -5.19
C GLU A 73 7.58 13.73 -4.96
N GLU A 74 6.74 14.01 -5.96
CA GLU A 74 5.29 13.73 -5.91
C GLU A 74 5.00 12.25 -5.66
N THR A 75 5.68 11.35 -6.38
CA THR A 75 5.53 9.90 -6.18
C THR A 75 5.94 9.48 -4.76
N ALA A 76 7.01 10.07 -4.22
CA ALA A 76 7.45 9.80 -2.85
C ALA A 76 6.44 10.31 -1.81
N GLU A 77 5.81 11.46 -2.05
CA GLU A 77 4.74 12.00 -1.23
C GLU A 77 3.50 11.11 -1.25
N ASP A 78 3.06 10.66 -2.43
CA ASP A 78 1.93 9.73 -2.59
C ASP A 78 2.14 8.43 -1.80
N LEU A 79 3.34 7.85 -1.86
CA LEU A 79 3.71 6.69 -1.05
C LEU A 79 3.59 6.99 0.46
N GLY A 80 3.95 8.19 0.90
CA GLY A 80 3.78 8.66 2.27
C GLY A 80 2.30 8.79 2.68
N VAL A 81 1.44 9.25 1.78
CA VAL A 81 -0.01 9.29 2.01
C VAL A 81 -0.57 7.88 2.19
N LEU A 82 -0.14 6.92 1.37
CA LEU A 82 -0.55 5.51 1.49
C LEU A 82 -0.15 4.87 2.82
N VAL A 83 1.03 5.21 3.36
CA VAL A 83 1.46 4.77 4.70
C VAL A 83 0.49 5.25 5.78
N THR A 84 0.00 6.48 5.67
CA THR A 84 -0.96 7.06 6.60
C THR A 84 -2.31 6.35 6.48
N LEU A 85 -2.76 6.07 5.25
CA LEU A 85 -3.98 5.36 4.95
C LEU A 85 -4.01 3.94 5.53
N LEU A 86 -2.89 3.21 5.48
CA LEU A 86 -2.79 1.89 6.08
C LEU A 86 -2.82 1.93 7.61
N ASN A 87 -2.27 2.98 8.24
CA ASN A 87 -2.11 3.08 9.68
C ASN A 87 -3.26 3.80 10.39
N ARG A 88 -4.49 3.68 9.86
CA ARG A 88 -5.67 4.24 10.52
C ARG A 88 -5.89 3.67 11.92
N ARG A 89 -6.20 4.59 12.84
CA ARG A 89 -6.48 4.30 14.24
C ARG A 89 -7.94 3.95 14.40
N GLY A 90 -8.24 2.98 15.27
CA GLY A 90 -9.60 2.60 15.58
C GLY A 90 -9.69 1.17 16.09
N ALA A 91 -10.86 0.83 16.62
CA ALA A 91 -11.18 -0.55 16.97
C ALA A 91 -11.62 -1.30 15.70
N ILE A 92 -10.94 -2.40 15.39
CA ILE A 92 -11.33 -3.26 14.28
C ILE A 92 -12.70 -3.87 14.58
N ARG A 93 -13.61 -3.72 13.63
CA ARG A 93 -14.97 -4.28 13.66
C ARG A 93 -15.22 -4.96 12.33
N LEU A 94 -15.72 -6.18 12.36
CA LEU A 94 -16.06 -6.90 11.14
C LEU A 94 -17.55 -6.78 10.87
N SER A 95 -17.91 -6.41 9.65
CA SER A 95 -19.30 -6.43 9.20
C SER A 95 -19.83 -7.87 9.16
N ARG A 96 -21.13 -8.05 9.41
CA ARG A 96 -21.81 -9.33 9.20
C ARG A 96 -22.33 -9.42 7.76
N PRO A 97 -22.37 -10.62 7.15
CA PRO A 97 -22.01 -11.93 7.72
C PRO A 97 -20.50 -12.19 7.70
N LEU A 98 -19.95 -12.66 8.83
CA LEU A 98 -18.51 -12.80 9.05
C LEU A 98 -17.77 -13.67 8.00
N PRO A 99 -18.28 -14.85 7.57
CA PRO A 99 -17.55 -15.68 6.61
C PRO A 99 -17.31 -14.96 5.27
N ARG A 100 -18.28 -14.17 4.82
CA ARG A 100 -18.18 -13.39 3.59
C ARG A 100 -17.18 -12.26 3.74
N THR A 101 -17.29 -11.47 4.81
CA THR A 101 -16.37 -10.35 5.09
C THR A 101 -14.92 -10.83 5.20
N VAL A 102 -14.71 -11.99 5.81
CA VAL A 102 -13.38 -12.59 5.95
C VAL A 102 -12.80 -13.03 4.60
N ALA A 103 -13.62 -13.62 3.72
CA ALA A 103 -13.20 -13.98 2.36
C ALA A 103 -12.84 -12.74 1.53
N GLU A 104 -13.69 -11.71 1.57
CA GLU A 104 -13.46 -10.43 0.88
C GLU A 104 -12.17 -9.75 1.37
N LEU A 105 -11.88 -9.78 2.68
CA LEU A 105 -10.62 -9.28 3.22
C LEU A 105 -9.41 -10.05 2.69
N GLY A 106 -9.50 -11.38 2.58
CA GLY A 106 -8.44 -12.20 2.01
C GLY A 106 -8.15 -11.87 0.53
N GLU A 107 -9.19 -11.63 -0.25
CA GLU A 107 -9.04 -11.19 -1.66
C GLU A 107 -8.39 -9.81 -1.77
N ILE A 108 -8.81 -8.88 -0.92
CA ILE A 108 -8.23 -7.53 -0.90
C ILE A 108 -6.76 -7.58 -0.50
N ASP A 109 -6.39 -8.40 0.49
CA ASP A 109 -5.01 -8.50 0.97
C ASP A 109 -4.10 -9.16 -0.06
N ALA A 110 -4.57 -10.18 -0.77
CA ALA A 110 -3.86 -10.75 -1.91
C ALA A 110 -3.64 -9.70 -3.02
N ARG A 111 -4.66 -8.86 -3.30
CA ARG A 111 -4.53 -7.76 -4.26
C ARG A 111 -3.51 -6.71 -3.80
N LEU A 112 -3.50 -6.34 -2.52
CA LEU A 112 -2.52 -5.40 -1.95
C LEU A 112 -1.09 -5.93 -2.06
N VAL A 113 -0.88 -7.22 -1.83
CA VAL A 113 0.44 -7.88 -2.01
C VAL A 113 0.91 -7.77 -3.47
N LEU A 114 0.02 -8.00 -4.44
CA LEU A 114 0.36 -7.87 -5.86
C LEU A 114 0.66 -6.41 -6.23
N LEU A 115 -0.14 -5.46 -5.74
CA LEU A 115 0.05 -4.04 -6.03
C LEU A 115 1.35 -3.50 -5.43
N ILE A 116 1.74 -3.89 -4.22
CA ILE A 116 3.03 -3.46 -3.65
C ILE A 116 4.21 -4.07 -4.41
N GLU A 117 4.08 -5.29 -4.91
CA GLU A 117 5.10 -5.89 -5.78
C GLU A 117 5.23 -5.11 -7.10
N GLN A 118 4.11 -4.73 -7.71
CA GLN A 118 4.08 -3.92 -8.93
C GLN A 118 4.66 -2.53 -8.68
N ALA A 119 4.30 -1.87 -7.58
CA ALA A 119 4.85 -0.57 -7.20
C ALA A 119 6.37 -0.64 -7.02
N TRP A 120 6.87 -1.73 -6.43
CA TRP A 120 8.32 -1.96 -6.30
C TRP A 120 9.03 -2.06 -7.65
N ARG A 121 8.46 -2.83 -8.58
CA ARG A 121 9.00 -2.91 -9.94
C ARG A 121 8.93 -1.56 -10.66
N GLY A 122 7.84 -0.82 -10.48
CA GLY A 122 7.65 0.52 -11.04
C GLY A 122 8.70 1.50 -10.54
N VAL A 123 8.94 1.58 -9.23
CA VAL A 123 10.01 2.41 -8.65
C VAL A 123 11.38 2.00 -9.17
N HIS A 124 11.69 0.71 -9.23
CA HIS A 124 12.97 0.26 -9.79
C HIS A 124 13.10 0.57 -11.30
N GLY A 125 11.99 0.50 -12.04
CA GLY A 125 11.91 0.91 -13.44
C GLY A 125 12.21 2.39 -13.59
N LEU A 126 11.51 3.22 -12.81
CA LEU A 126 11.61 4.68 -12.80
C LEU A 126 13.05 5.15 -12.50
N LEU A 127 13.74 4.44 -11.60
CA LEU A 127 15.12 4.76 -11.22
C LEU A 127 16.18 4.17 -12.17
N HIS A 128 15.78 3.48 -13.24
CA HIS A 128 16.71 2.86 -14.16
C HIS A 128 17.57 3.94 -14.86
N PRO A 129 18.91 3.79 -14.94
CA PRO A 129 19.79 4.87 -15.39
C PRO A 129 19.57 5.37 -16.82
N THR A 130 18.97 4.54 -17.67
CA THR A 130 18.71 4.86 -19.07
C THR A 130 17.31 5.42 -19.32
N LEU A 131 16.44 5.46 -18.30
CA LEU A 131 15.07 5.91 -18.47
C LEU A 131 15.02 7.45 -18.48
N ALA A 132 14.54 8.03 -19.57
CA ALA A 132 14.52 9.49 -19.76
C ALA A 132 13.36 9.93 -20.66
N GLY A 133 13.04 11.23 -20.62
CA GLY A 133 12.05 11.83 -21.51
C GLY A 133 10.67 11.17 -21.39
N GLU A 134 10.07 10.85 -22.53
CA GLU A 134 8.71 10.29 -22.61
C GLU A 134 8.59 8.91 -21.93
N GLU A 135 9.60 8.04 -22.05
CA GLU A 135 9.57 6.72 -21.41
C GLU A 135 9.53 6.84 -19.87
N PHE A 136 10.21 7.86 -19.32
CA PHE A 136 10.14 8.15 -17.89
C PHE A 136 8.74 8.55 -17.46
N VAL A 137 8.10 9.44 -18.22
CA VAL A 137 6.73 9.90 -17.94
C VAL A 137 5.74 8.75 -18.02
N LEU A 138 5.86 7.86 -19.00
CA LEU A 138 5.00 6.68 -19.14
C LEU A 138 5.15 5.70 -17.96
N GLU A 139 6.38 5.46 -17.50
CA GLU A 139 6.62 4.59 -16.35
C GLU A 139 6.10 5.23 -15.05
N ALA A 140 6.26 6.55 -14.90
CA ALA A 140 5.69 7.30 -13.79
C ALA A 140 4.16 7.24 -13.77
N GLN A 141 3.50 7.42 -14.92
CA GLN A 141 2.05 7.28 -15.04
C GLN A 141 1.57 5.88 -14.69
N ARG A 142 2.28 4.84 -15.15
CA ARG A 142 1.98 3.45 -14.78
C ARG A 142 2.10 3.25 -13.27
N LEU A 143 3.16 3.77 -12.66
CA LEU A 143 3.34 3.72 -11.20
C LEU A 143 2.21 4.45 -10.49
N GLY A 144 1.84 5.66 -10.92
CA GLY A 144 0.71 6.41 -10.38
C GLY A 144 -0.59 5.60 -10.36
N GLY A 145 -0.93 4.93 -11.48
CA GLY A 145 -2.11 4.06 -11.54
C GLY A 145 -2.05 2.86 -10.59
N ILE A 146 -0.85 2.32 -10.31
CA ILE A 146 -0.67 1.26 -9.30
C ILE A 146 -0.90 1.81 -7.89
N LEU A 147 -0.40 3.02 -7.59
CA LEU A 147 -0.57 3.65 -6.29
C LEU A 147 -2.04 4.03 -6.03
N GLU A 148 -2.74 4.51 -7.05
CA GLU A 148 -4.18 4.78 -6.98
C GLU A 148 -4.98 3.51 -6.68
N ALA A 149 -4.73 2.43 -7.43
CA ALA A 149 -5.36 1.13 -7.16
C ALA A 149 -5.03 0.58 -5.76
N PHE A 150 -3.82 0.86 -5.26
CA PHE A 150 -3.43 0.50 -3.89
C PHE A 150 -4.20 1.33 -2.85
N ALA A 151 -4.39 2.62 -3.08
CA ALA A 151 -5.20 3.50 -2.24
C ALA A 151 -6.63 2.99 -2.13
N GLU A 152 -7.26 2.71 -3.27
CA GLU A 152 -8.64 2.19 -3.34
C GLU A 152 -8.78 0.85 -2.60
N ALA A 153 -7.85 -0.07 -2.82
CA ALA A 153 -7.85 -1.36 -2.15
C ALA A 153 -7.67 -1.22 -0.63
N SER A 154 -6.81 -0.30 -0.20
CA SER A 154 -6.60 0.00 1.22
C SER A 154 -7.83 0.62 1.87
N GLU A 155 -8.53 1.52 1.18
CA GLU A 155 -9.78 2.12 1.69
C GLU A 155 -10.92 1.09 1.77
N GLU A 156 -11.09 0.24 0.75
CA GLU A 156 -12.07 -0.85 0.80
C GLU A 156 -11.78 -1.79 1.97
N ARG A 157 -10.51 -2.17 2.16
CA ARG A 157 -10.06 -2.96 3.32
C ARG A 157 -10.43 -2.28 4.64
N ASN A 158 -10.08 -1.01 4.78
CA ASN A 158 -10.35 -0.22 5.97
C ASN A 158 -11.85 -0.17 6.28
N ARG A 159 -12.71 0.05 5.28
CA ARG A 159 -14.17 0.02 5.48
C ARG A 159 -14.66 -1.34 5.98
N ARG A 160 -14.16 -2.45 5.43
CA ARG A 160 -14.49 -3.82 5.89
C ARG A 160 -14.06 -4.09 7.34
N LEU A 161 -13.00 -3.44 7.79
CA LEU A 161 -12.49 -3.50 9.17
C LEU A 161 -13.12 -2.46 10.11
N GLY A 162 -14.07 -1.66 9.63
CA GLY A 162 -14.66 -0.59 10.42
C GLY A 162 -13.70 0.58 10.72
N LEU A 163 -12.67 0.73 9.89
CA LEU A 163 -11.64 1.76 9.91
C LEU A 163 -11.75 2.72 8.71
N GLY A 164 -12.91 2.77 8.05
CA GLY A 164 -13.17 3.72 6.95
C GLY A 164 -13.03 5.18 7.41
N TRP A 165 -12.86 6.12 6.48
CA TRP A 165 -12.71 7.55 6.79
C TRP A 165 -13.91 8.09 7.58
N GLU A 166 -15.08 7.49 7.39
CA GLU A 166 -16.30 7.75 8.14
C GLU A 166 -16.08 7.61 9.66
N SER A 167 -15.25 6.64 10.07
CA SER A 167 -14.94 6.40 11.47
C SER A 167 -14.12 7.51 12.12
N GLU A 168 -13.33 8.25 11.33
CA GLU A 168 -12.50 9.37 11.80
C GLU A 168 -13.33 10.64 12.07
N ILE A 169 -14.46 10.79 11.36
CA ILE A 169 -15.40 11.91 11.54
C ILE A 169 -16.61 11.56 12.41
N GLY A 170 -16.55 10.44 13.14
CA GLY A 170 -17.58 10.02 14.11
C GLY A 170 -18.82 9.37 13.49
N LEU A 171 -18.75 8.96 12.22
CA LEU A 171 -19.79 8.17 11.58
C LEU A 171 -19.53 6.67 11.79
N ASP A 172 -20.60 5.87 11.71
CA ASP A 172 -20.51 4.43 11.61
C ASP A 172 -19.95 4.06 10.23
N PRO A 173 -18.85 3.27 10.16
CA PRO A 173 -18.17 2.95 8.92
C PRO A 173 -18.94 1.99 8.01
N PHE A 174 -20.02 1.39 8.48
CA PHE A 174 -20.87 0.48 7.71
C PHE A 174 -22.16 1.15 7.25
N THR A 175 -22.66 2.13 8.00
CA THR A 175 -23.95 2.79 7.70
C THR A 175 -23.84 4.26 7.33
N GLY A 176 -22.68 4.90 7.54
CA GLY A 176 -22.46 6.33 7.30
C GLY A 176 -23.28 7.26 8.21
N ARG A 177 -23.85 6.75 9.32
CA ARG A 177 -24.69 7.52 10.26
C ARG A 177 -23.87 7.93 11.47
N ARG A 178 -24.22 9.03 12.15
CA ARG A 178 -23.57 9.39 13.42
C ARG A 178 -23.76 8.25 14.43
N LYS A 179 -22.70 7.95 15.20
CA LYS A 179 -22.79 7.07 16.37
C LYS A 179 -23.55 7.84 17.46
N ASP A 180 -24.75 7.37 17.81
CA ASP A 180 -25.52 7.87 18.97
C ASP A 180 -24.77 7.60 20.29
#